data_AF-A0A8T0ULM1-F1
#
_entry.id   AF-A0A8T0ULM1-F1
#
_cell.length_a   1.000
_cell.length_b   1.000
_cell.length_c   1.000
_cell.angle_alpha   90.00
_cell.angle_beta   90.00
_cell.angle_gamma   90.00
#
_symmetry.space_group_name_H-M   'P 1'
#
loop_
_entity.id
_entity.type
_entity.pdbx_description
1 polymer ?
#
loop_
_entity_poly.entity_id
_entity_poly.type
_entity_poly.pdbx_seq_one_letter_code
_entity_poly.pdbx_strand_id
1 'polypeptide(L)'
;MMMRAVPPIRASFQLEFPQQPSFQVANRKKQNVPCYQRQQAPHIEAKSMEEVYDTLAEHLLSVLKNVEHLDSKYIVGLAGPPGAGKSTVASEVVRRVNMLWSQKHAKGSGALLPTEEIAAMLPMDSFHLYRAQLDAMEDPKEAHARRGAPWTFNPSLFLKCLQTLRTEGSVYAPSFDHGVGDPVENDIFVKPQHKIVIVEGNYLLLEEDVWREIRDFFDEKWFIYIDIDVSMQRVLKRHIATGKEPDVAAWRISYNDRPNAELIMESRKNADLVIRSVDFSS
;
A
#
# COMPACT_ATOMS: atom_id res chain seq x y z
N MET A 1 -41.03 -32.49 -19.89
CA MET A 1 -40.33 -31.73 -18.85
C MET A 1 -38.92 -31.45 -19.37
N MET A 2 -38.72 -30.33 -20.06
CA MET A 2 -37.43 -29.95 -20.66
C MET A 2 -36.90 -28.71 -19.93
N MET A 3 -35.72 -28.84 -19.31
CA MET A 3 -34.98 -27.75 -18.69
C MET A 3 -34.43 -26.81 -19.76
N ARG A 4 -34.70 -25.51 -19.65
CA ARG A 4 -34.00 -24.47 -20.41
C ARG A 4 -32.74 -24.07 -19.65
N ALA A 5 -31.59 -24.24 -20.27
CA ALA A 5 -30.31 -23.72 -19.79
C ALA A 5 -30.24 -22.20 -19.99
N VAL A 6 -29.80 -21.49 -18.96
CA VAL A 6 -29.51 -20.04 -19.00
C VAL A 6 -28.04 -19.87 -19.40
N PRO A 7 -27.70 -19.03 -20.40
CA PRO A 7 -26.32 -18.83 -20.81
C PRO A 7 -25.56 -17.93 -19.81
N PRO A 8 -24.23 -18.10 -19.65
CA PRO A 8 -23.43 -17.24 -18.80
C PRO A 8 -23.22 -15.87 -19.47
N ILE A 9 -23.49 -14.80 -18.71
CA ILE A 9 -23.20 -13.43 -19.12
C ILE A 9 -21.71 -13.17 -18.85
N ARG A 10 -20.92 -13.09 -19.91
CA ARG A 10 -19.51 -12.68 -19.86
C ARG A 10 -19.45 -11.18 -20.09
N ALA A 11 -19.48 -10.39 -19.02
CA ALA A 11 -19.15 -8.97 -19.10
C ALA A 11 -17.62 -8.84 -19.09
N SER A 12 -17.04 -8.42 -20.21
CA SER A 12 -15.63 -8.03 -20.30
C SER A 12 -15.57 -6.54 -20.05
N PHE A 13 -15.05 -6.13 -18.89
CA PHE A 13 -14.67 -4.75 -18.61
C PHE A 13 -13.15 -4.68 -18.68
N GLN A 14 -12.63 -3.95 -19.65
CA GLN A 14 -11.20 -3.61 -19.73
C GLN A 14 -11.00 -2.28 -18.99
N LEU A 15 -10.28 -2.32 -17.87
CA LEU A 15 -9.67 -1.13 -17.29
C LEU A 15 -8.43 -0.80 -18.14
N GLU A 16 -8.44 0.36 -18.81
CA GLU A 16 -7.27 0.87 -19.51
C GLU A 16 -6.30 1.49 -18.49
N PHE A 17 -5.26 0.75 -18.13
CA PHE A 17 -4.12 1.28 -17.40
C PHE A 17 -3.23 2.06 -18.38
N PRO A 18 -2.69 3.24 -17.99
CA PRO A 18 -1.71 3.94 -18.81
C PRO A 18 -0.49 3.03 -19.04
N GLN A 19 -0.15 2.76 -20.30
CA GLN A 19 1.08 2.03 -20.62
C GLN A 19 2.29 2.87 -20.17
N GLN A 20 3.15 2.29 -19.33
CA GLN A 20 4.38 2.94 -18.91
C GLN A 20 5.36 3.07 -20.10
N PRO A 21 6.02 4.21 -20.30
CA PRO A 21 7.12 4.31 -21.24
C PRO A 21 8.31 3.47 -20.75
N SER A 22 8.91 2.71 -21.65
CA SER A 22 10.10 1.90 -21.40
C SER A 22 11.28 2.78 -20.96
N PHE A 23 11.80 2.54 -19.76
CA PHE A 23 12.99 3.23 -19.27
C PHE A 23 14.25 2.59 -19.86
N GLN A 24 14.78 3.18 -20.93
CA GLN A 24 16.20 3.05 -21.26
C GLN A 24 16.99 4.09 -20.48
N VAL A 25 17.94 3.64 -19.66
CA VAL A 25 18.88 4.51 -18.96
C VAL A 25 19.84 5.10 -19.99
N ALA A 26 19.60 6.34 -20.41
CA ALA A 26 20.56 7.11 -21.21
C ALA A 26 20.54 8.60 -20.82
N ASN A 27 21.76 9.09 -20.53
CA ASN A 27 22.22 10.46 -20.26
C ASN A 27 21.23 11.64 -20.47
N ARG A 28 21.00 12.39 -19.38
CA ARG A 28 20.25 13.65 -19.33
C ARG A 28 20.83 14.71 -20.29
N LYS A 29 20.05 15.09 -21.30
CA LYS A 29 20.02 16.45 -21.85
C LYS A 29 18.65 17.06 -21.58
N LYS A 30 18.65 18.24 -20.95
CA LYS A 30 17.44 19.03 -20.64
C LYS A 30 16.65 19.30 -21.92
N GLN A 31 15.46 18.73 -22.03
CA GLN A 31 14.42 19.22 -22.93
C GLN A 31 13.19 19.57 -22.10
N ASN A 32 12.72 20.80 -22.28
CA ASN A 32 11.49 21.31 -21.68
C ASN A 32 10.30 20.51 -22.24
N VAL A 33 9.53 19.84 -21.38
CA VAL A 33 8.27 19.18 -21.75
C VAL A 33 7.10 20.05 -21.25
N PRO A 34 6.06 20.29 -22.06
CA PRO A 34 4.96 21.17 -21.68
C PRO A 34 4.11 20.58 -20.56
N CYS A 35 3.59 21.45 -19.70
CA CYS A 35 2.66 21.12 -18.62
C CYS A 35 1.35 20.56 -19.20
N TYR A 36 1.17 19.25 -19.13
CA TYR A 36 -0.13 18.61 -19.33
C TYR A 36 -0.93 18.70 -18.03
N GLN A 37 -2.15 19.22 -18.13
CA GLN A 37 -3.16 19.15 -17.06
C GLN A 37 -3.30 17.68 -16.64
N ARG A 38 -2.94 17.33 -15.40
CA ARG A 38 -3.09 15.96 -14.87
C ARG A 38 -4.57 15.58 -14.94
N GLN A 39 -4.91 14.63 -15.82
CA GLN A 39 -6.20 13.92 -15.73
C GLN A 39 -6.28 13.28 -14.34
N GLN A 40 -7.45 13.32 -13.70
CA GLN A 40 -7.64 12.67 -12.40
C GLN A 40 -7.39 11.16 -12.56
N ALA A 41 -6.69 10.57 -11.59
CA ALA A 41 -6.39 9.14 -11.59
C ALA A 41 -7.68 8.31 -11.73
N PRO A 42 -7.67 7.21 -12.50
CA PRO A 42 -8.82 6.35 -12.65
C PRO A 42 -9.32 5.84 -11.29
N HIS A 43 -10.63 5.64 -11.22
CA HIS A 43 -11.31 5.05 -10.08
C HIS A 43 -11.74 3.63 -10.43
N ILE A 44 -11.60 2.69 -9.49
CA ILE A 44 -12.28 1.39 -9.63
C ILE A 44 -13.76 1.58 -9.30
N GLU A 45 -14.61 1.39 -10.31
CA GLU A 45 -16.05 1.21 -10.14
C GLU A 45 -16.34 -0.27 -9.92
N ALA A 46 -16.69 -0.65 -8.70
CA ALA A 46 -17.05 -2.02 -8.32
C ALA A 46 -18.26 -2.00 -7.40
N LYS A 47 -19.07 -3.06 -7.42
CA LYS A 47 -20.29 -3.17 -6.62
C LYS A 47 -20.02 -3.57 -5.17
N SER A 48 -18.85 -4.17 -4.93
CA SER A 48 -18.43 -4.63 -3.61
C SER A 48 -16.91 -4.58 -3.47
N MET A 49 -16.43 -4.61 -2.24
CA MET A 49 -14.99 -4.68 -1.99
C MET A 49 -14.38 -6.02 -2.45
N GLU A 50 -15.16 -7.11 -2.46
CA GLU A 50 -14.75 -8.40 -3.02
C GLU A 50 -14.38 -8.29 -4.50
N GLU A 51 -15.24 -7.63 -5.30
CA GLU A 51 -14.96 -7.36 -6.71
C GLU A 51 -13.71 -6.47 -6.89
N VAL A 52 -13.50 -5.49 -6.00
CA VAL A 52 -12.28 -4.67 -6.01
C VAL A 52 -11.05 -5.54 -5.76
N TYR A 53 -11.08 -6.40 -4.74
CA TYR A 53 -9.95 -7.27 -4.40
C TYR A 53 -9.61 -8.23 -5.55
N ASP A 54 -10.62 -8.83 -6.17
CA ASP A 54 -10.45 -9.72 -7.32
C ASP A 54 -9.85 -8.96 -8.51
N THR A 55 -10.39 -7.79 -8.83
CA THR A 55 -9.90 -6.93 -9.93
C THR A 55 -8.43 -6.53 -9.74
N LEU A 56 -8.06 -6.10 -8.53
CA LEU A 56 -6.68 -5.73 -8.22
C LEU A 56 -5.73 -6.94 -8.29
N ALA A 57 -6.16 -8.11 -7.81
CA ALA A 57 -5.35 -9.32 -7.87
C ALA A 57 -5.13 -9.81 -9.30
N GLU A 58 -6.18 -9.81 -10.12
CA GLU A 58 -6.11 -10.15 -11.55
C GLU A 58 -5.21 -9.19 -12.32
N HIS A 59 -5.30 -7.89 -12.03
CA HIS A 59 -4.43 -6.87 -12.60
C HIS A 59 -2.96 -7.15 -12.31
N LEU A 60 -2.58 -7.37 -11.04
CA LEU A 60 -1.19 -7.64 -10.68
C LEU A 60 -0.64 -8.91 -11.33
N LEU A 61 -1.46 -9.97 -11.44
CA LEU A 61 -1.09 -11.18 -12.18
C LEU A 61 -0.96 -10.96 -13.69
N SER A 62 -1.69 -9.99 -14.25
CA SER A 62 -1.59 -9.63 -15.66
C SER A 62 -0.27 -8.91 -15.95
N VAL A 63 0.17 -8.02 -15.05
CA VAL A 63 1.42 -7.28 -15.19
C VAL A 63 2.63 -8.21 -15.12
N LEU A 64 2.61 -9.23 -14.25
CA LEU A 64 3.68 -10.22 -14.18
C LEU A 64 3.96 -10.95 -15.50
N LYS A 65 2.97 -11.10 -16.38
CA LYS A 65 3.20 -11.71 -17.72
C LYS A 65 4.10 -10.86 -18.61
N ASN A 66 4.16 -9.56 -18.33
CA ASN A 66 4.90 -8.57 -19.11
C ASN A 66 6.24 -8.20 -18.47
N VAL A 67 6.53 -8.70 -17.26
CA VAL A 67 7.83 -8.48 -16.61
C VAL A 67 8.87 -9.38 -17.29
N GLU A 68 9.69 -8.78 -18.15
CA GLU A 68 10.70 -9.48 -18.97
C GLU A 68 11.84 -10.11 -18.13
N HIS A 69 12.02 -9.67 -16.89
CA HIS A 69 13.07 -10.14 -16.00
C HIS A 69 12.50 -10.70 -14.69
N LEU A 70 12.52 -12.03 -14.57
CA LEU A 70 12.09 -12.76 -13.36
C LEU A 70 12.83 -12.30 -12.09
N ASP A 71 13.96 -11.62 -12.20
CA ASP A 71 14.74 -11.13 -11.06
C ASP A 71 14.28 -9.76 -10.54
N SER A 72 13.43 -9.05 -11.29
CA SER A 72 12.86 -7.78 -10.86
C SER A 72 11.57 -7.98 -10.06
N LYS A 73 11.40 -7.19 -8.99
CA LYS A 73 10.15 -7.11 -8.24
C LYS A 73 9.20 -6.12 -8.89
N TYR A 74 7.91 -6.33 -8.68
CA TYR A 74 6.87 -5.36 -8.95
C TYR A 74 6.36 -4.81 -7.62
N ILE A 75 6.63 -3.54 -7.32
CA ILE A 75 6.33 -2.92 -6.03
C ILE A 75 5.20 -1.91 -6.20
N VAL A 76 4.10 -2.16 -5.48
CA VAL A 76 2.92 -1.30 -5.44
C VAL A 76 2.95 -0.52 -4.12
N GLY A 77 2.86 0.81 -4.18
CA GLY A 77 2.66 1.64 -3.01
C GLY A 77 1.17 1.91 -2.77
N LEU A 78 0.60 1.40 -1.68
CA LEU A 78 -0.80 1.60 -1.29
C LEU A 78 -0.91 2.60 -0.14
N ALA A 79 -1.31 3.83 -0.48
CA ALA A 79 -1.50 4.92 0.47
C ALA A 79 -2.96 5.18 0.84
N GLY A 80 -3.17 6.02 1.86
CA GLY A 80 -4.50 6.40 2.34
C GLY A 80 -4.46 6.80 3.83
N PRO A 81 -5.44 7.57 4.31
CA PRO A 81 -5.43 8.05 5.68
C PRO A 81 -5.61 6.92 6.72
N PRO A 82 -5.31 7.16 8.01
CA PRO A 82 -5.71 6.29 9.10
C PRO A 82 -7.21 5.94 9.03
N GLY A 83 -7.58 4.69 9.27
CA GLY A 83 -8.98 4.25 9.21
C GLY A 83 -9.53 3.96 7.80
N ALA A 84 -8.73 4.13 6.74
CA ALA A 84 -9.15 3.85 5.36
C ALA A 84 -9.26 2.36 5.01
N GLY A 85 -8.58 1.48 5.76
CA GLY A 85 -8.58 0.03 5.51
C GLY A 85 -7.40 -0.50 4.67
N LYS A 86 -6.29 0.25 4.56
CA LYS A 86 -5.10 -0.11 3.77
C LYS A 86 -4.61 -1.54 4.01
N SER A 87 -4.33 -1.88 5.27
CA SER A 87 -3.80 -3.21 5.62
C SER A 87 -4.78 -4.32 5.22
N THR A 88 -6.10 -4.11 5.34
CA THR A 88 -7.12 -5.05 4.87
C THR A 88 -7.09 -5.22 3.36
N VAL A 89 -7.02 -4.12 2.59
CA VAL A 89 -6.95 -4.21 1.13
C VAL A 89 -5.66 -4.89 0.69
N ALA A 90 -4.51 -4.50 1.25
CA ALA A 90 -3.23 -5.11 0.94
C ALA A 90 -3.22 -6.62 1.25
N SER A 91 -3.68 -7.02 2.44
CA SER A 91 -3.72 -8.43 2.84
C SER A 91 -4.66 -9.25 1.96
N GLU A 92 -5.84 -8.73 1.65
CA GLU A 92 -6.84 -9.43 0.83
C GLU A 92 -6.43 -9.55 -0.63
N VAL A 93 -5.73 -8.55 -1.19
CA VAL A 93 -5.18 -8.62 -2.55
C VAL A 93 -4.01 -9.60 -2.60
N VAL A 94 -3.04 -9.53 -1.66
CA VAL A 94 -1.91 -10.48 -1.59
C VAL A 94 -2.43 -11.92 -1.49
N ARG A 95 -3.40 -12.16 -0.60
CA ARG A 95 -4.03 -13.48 -0.43
C ARG A 95 -4.63 -14.00 -1.73
N ARG A 96 -5.36 -13.16 -2.46
CA ARG A 96 -5.99 -13.54 -3.75
C ARG A 96 -4.96 -13.78 -4.85
N VAL A 97 -3.93 -12.95 -4.95
CA VAL A 97 -2.83 -13.15 -5.90
C VAL A 97 -2.17 -14.51 -5.68
N ASN A 98 -1.81 -14.84 -4.43
CA ASN A 98 -1.19 -16.12 -4.08
C ASN A 98 -2.14 -17.31 -4.35
N MET A 99 -3.42 -17.17 -4.03
CA MET A 99 -4.44 -18.19 -4.31
C MET A 99 -4.60 -18.46 -5.81
N LEU A 100 -4.79 -17.42 -6.62
CA LEU A 100 -4.96 -17.51 -8.07
C LEU A 100 -3.70 -18.05 -8.75
N TRP A 101 -2.52 -17.64 -8.27
CA TRP A 101 -1.24 -18.17 -8.73
C TRP A 101 -1.15 -19.68 -8.48
N SER A 102 -1.41 -20.12 -7.25
CA SER A 102 -1.35 -21.53 -6.87
C SER A 102 -2.31 -22.37 -7.73
N GLN A 103 -3.55 -21.93 -7.93
CA GLN A 103 -4.54 -22.62 -8.76
C GLN A 103 -4.09 -22.81 -10.21
N LYS A 104 -3.47 -21.79 -10.80
CA LYS A 104 -2.99 -21.82 -12.19
C LYS A 104 -1.76 -22.72 -12.36
N HIS A 105 -0.92 -22.81 -11.34
CA HIS A 105 0.34 -23.57 -11.36
C HIS A 105 0.24 -24.95 -10.70
N ALA A 106 -0.91 -25.31 -10.12
CA ALA A 106 -1.17 -26.62 -9.50
C ALA A 106 -1.01 -27.84 -10.44
N LYS A 107 -1.01 -27.63 -11.77
CA LYS A 107 -0.87 -28.70 -12.78
C LYS A 107 0.40 -28.58 -13.64
N GLY A 108 1.29 -27.63 -13.36
CA GLY A 108 2.41 -27.27 -14.23
C GLY A 108 3.79 -27.45 -13.59
N SER A 109 4.70 -28.06 -14.37
CA SER A 109 6.13 -28.27 -14.14
C SER A 109 6.96 -26.97 -14.23
N GLY A 110 6.55 -25.90 -13.54
CA GLY A 110 7.27 -24.62 -13.49
C GLY A 110 8.39 -24.60 -12.45
N ALA A 111 9.28 -23.59 -12.53
CA ALA A 111 10.43 -23.43 -11.63
C ALA A 111 10.07 -23.10 -10.17
N LEU A 112 8.83 -22.68 -9.90
CA LEU A 112 8.31 -22.44 -8.54
C LEU A 112 7.30 -23.52 -8.19
N LEU A 113 7.38 -24.04 -6.97
CA LEU A 113 6.41 -25.01 -6.47
C LEU A 113 5.03 -24.33 -6.32
N PRO A 114 3.92 -25.05 -6.54
CA PRO A 114 2.56 -24.52 -6.37
C PRO A 114 2.24 -23.97 -4.97
N THR A 115 3.09 -24.29 -3.98
CA THR A 115 3.00 -23.88 -2.58
C THR A 115 3.75 -22.59 -2.26
N GLU A 116 4.57 -22.08 -3.18
CA GLU A 116 5.34 -20.86 -2.96
C GLU A 116 4.48 -19.62 -3.26
N GLU A 117 4.40 -18.73 -2.27
CA GLU A 117 3.77 -17.42 -2.43
C GLU A 117 4.60 -16.53 -3.36
N ILE A 118 3.92 -15.77 -4.22
CA ILE A 118 4.56 -14.84 -5.17
C ILE A 118 4.33 -13.38 -4.82
N ALA A 119 3.39 -13.11 -3.91
CA ALA A 119 3.06 -11.79 -3.42
C ALA A 119 3.31 -11.71 -1.92
N ALA A 120 3.85 -10.58 -1.48
CA ALA A 120 4.04 -10.26 -0.07
C ALA A 120 3.59 -8.83 0.24
N MET A 121 3.36 -8.56 1.52
CA MET A 121 3.04 -7.24 2.05
C MET A 121 4.22 -6.69 2.86
N LEU A 122 4.49 -5.39 2.74
CA LEU A 122 5.46 -4.68 3.57
C LEU A 122 4.80 -3.43 4.18
N PRO A 123 4.50 -3.43 5.49
CA PRO A 123 3.90 -2.27 6.14
C PRO A 123 4.94 -1.18 6.43
N MET A 124 4.56 0.07 6.18
CA MET A 124 5.37 1.26 6.48
C MET A 124 5.47 1.50 8.00
N ASP A 125 4.48 1.05 8.77
CA ASP A 125 4.46 1.17 10.24
C ASP A 125 5.67 0.51 10.91
N SER A 126 6.32 -0.45 10.24
CA SER A 126 7.60 -1.03 10.62
C SER A 126 8.74 -0.02 10.80
N PHE A 127 8.63 1.17 10.22
CA PHE A 127 9.69 2.18 10.22
C PHE A 127 9.39 3.37 11.13
N HIS A 128 8.51 3.20 12.13
CA HIS A 128 8.39 4.17 13.22
C HIS A 128 9.74 4.37 13.92
N LEU A 129 10.01 5.58 14.40
CA LEU A 129 11.09 5.78 15.36
C LEU A 129 10.75 5.06 16.66
N TYR A 130 11.78 4.52 17.30
CA TYR A 130 11.68 3.90 18.61
C TYR A 130 11.24 4.92 19.65
N ARG A 131 10.52 4.49 20.68
CA ARG A 131 10.14 5.37 21.82
C ARG A 131 11.35 6.07 22.43
N ALA A 132 12.45 5.34 22.61
CA ALA A 132 13.71 5.89 23.12
C ALA A 132 14.30 6.97 22.21
N GLN A 133 14.07 6.91 20.89
CA GLN A 133 14.49 7.96 19.96
C GLN A 133 13.57 9.18 20.06
N LEU A 134 12.26 8.98 20.27
CA LEU A 134 11.32 10.07 20.53
C LEU A 134 11.63 10.76 21.88
N ASP A 135 12.03 9.99 22.90
CA ASP A 135 12.45 10.49 24.21
C ASP A 135 13.70 11.40 24.14
N ALA A 136 14.52 11.22 23.10
CA ALA A 136 15.74 11.98 22.87
C ALA A 136 15.54 13.23 21.98
N MET A 137 14.32 13.50 21.51
CA MET A 137 14.01 14.70 20.72
C MET A 137 13.96 15.97 21.61
N GLU A 138 13.97 17.14 20.97
CA GLU A 138 13.92 18.44 21.67
C GLU A 138 12.66 18.59 22.54
N ASP A 139 11.50 18.17 22.03
CA ASP A 139 10.25 18.08 22.79
C ASP A 139 9.70 16.63 22.76
N PRO A 140 10.10 15.79 23.72
CA PRO A 140 9.63 14.41 23.81
C PRO A 140 8.11 14.29 24.00
N LYS A 141 7.49 15.25 24.71
CA LYS A 141 6.04 15.20 24.97
C LYS A 141 5.28 15.38 23.66
N GLU A 142 5.71 16.34 22.84
CA GLU A 142 5.15 16.55 21.51
C GLU A 142 5.43 15.38 20.58
N ALA A 143 6.64 14.82 20.61
CA ALA A 143 7.02 13.63 19.84
C ALA A 143 6.09 12.43 20.10
N HIS A 144 5.78 12.15 21.37
CA HIS A 144 4.84 11.08 21.73
C HIS A 144 3.38 11.45 21.41
N ALA A 145 2.98 12.70 21.62
CA ALA A 145 1.63 13.18 21.30
C ALA A 145 1.31 13.06 19.80
N ARG A 146 2.30 13.40 18.95
CA ARG A 146 2.24 13.37 17.49
C ARG A 146 2.76 12.07 16.88
N ARG A 147 3.07 11.04 17.69
CA ARG A 147 3.55 9.76 17.16
C ARG A 147 2.54 9.18 16.17
N GLY A 148 3.03 8.91 14.96
CA GLY A 148 2.23 8.61 13.78
C GLY A 148 2.28 9.71 12.73
N ALA A 149 2.79 10.92 13.03
CA ALA A 149 3.08 11.98 12.05
C ALA A 149 4.33 11.64 11.21
N PRO A 150 4.51 12.21 10.00
CA PRO A 150 5.60 11.83 9.09
C PRO A 150 7.00 11.89 9.71
N TRP A 151 7.27 12.90 10.54
CA TRP A 151 8.57 13.12 11.19
C TRP A 151 8.85 12.18 12.37
N THR A 152 7.86 11.37 12.78
CA THR A 152 8.02 10.34 13.82
C THR A 152 8.39 8.97 13.25
N PHE A 153 8.71 8.91 11.96
CA PHE A 153 9.23 7.75 11.25
C PHE A 153 10.70 7.95 10.87
N ASN A 154 11.36 6.85 10.49
CA ASN A 154 12.68 6.86 9.88
C ASN A 154 12.56 6.61 8.36
N PRO A 155 12.25 7.64 7.55
CA PRO A 155 12.09 7.45 6.11
C PRO A 155 13.40 7.05 5.43
N SER A 156 14.55 7.41 5.97
CA SER A 156 15.86 7.02 5.43
C SER A 156 16.10 5.51 5.55
N LEU A 157 15.73 4.91 6.69
CA LEU A 157 15.79 3.45 6.87
C LEU A 157 14.82 2.74 5.93
N PHE A 158 13.62 3.30 5.76
CA PHE A 158 12.63 2.74 4.84
C PHE A 158 13.08 2.82 3.38
N LEU A 159 13.63 3.95 2.94
CA LEU A 159 14.20 4.11 1.61
C LEU A 159 15.32 3.10 1.36
N LYS A 160 16.21 2.91 2.34
CA LYS A 160 17.27 1.89 2.25
C LYS A 160 16.71 0.47 2.10
N CYS A 161 15.64 0.15 2.82
CA CYS A 161 14.95 -1.14 2.68
C CYS A 161 14.42 -1.34 1.25
N LEU A 162 13.76 -0.34 0.66
CA LEU A 162 13.27 -0.41 -0.72
C LEU A 162 14.40 -0.49 -1.75
N GLN A 163 15.51 0.21 -1.52
CA GLN A 163 16.72 0.12 -2.33
C GLN A 163 17.28 -1.29 -2.33
N THR A 164 17.52 -1.87 -1.15
CA THR A 164 17.98 -3.26 -1.00
C THR A 164 17.01 -4.23 -1.66
N LEU A 165 15.71 -4.05 -1.46
CA LEU A 165 14.68 -4.90 -2.06
C LEU A 165 14.74 -4.88 -3.59
N ARG A 166 15.00 -3.72 -4.20
CA ARG A 166 15.17 -3.58 -5.66
C ARG A 166 16.46 -4.18 -6.18
N THR A 167 17.57 -4.00 -5.48
CA THR A 167 18.90 -4.40 -5.96
C THR A 167 19.19 -5.88 -5.69
N GLU A 168 18.78 -6.40 -4.54
CA GLU A 168 19.12 -7.76 -4.09
C GLU A 168 17.97 -8.75 -4.29
N GLY A 169 16.75 -8.26 -4.57
CA GLY A 169 15.58 -9.11 -4.75
C GLY A 169 15.09 -9.77 -3.46
N SER A 170 15.69 -9.47 -2.32
CA SER A 170 15.16 -9.84 -1.01
C SER A 170 15.59 -8.85 0.07
N VAL A 171 14.86 -8.77 1.17
CA VAL A 171 15.21 -7.88 2.29
C VAL A 171 14.58 -8.39 3.59
N TYR A 172 15.31 -8.26 4.70
CA TYR A 172 14.73 -8.29 6.04
C TYR A 172 14.29 -6.88 6.41
N ALA A 173 13.03 -6.74 6.79
CA ALA A 173 12.45 -5.50 7.28
C ALA A 173 11.97 -5.70 8.72
N PRO A 174 11.91 -4.62 9.52
CA PRO A 174 11.23 -4.67 10.79
C PRO A 174 9.73 -4.99 10.62
N SER A 175 9.09 -5.51 11.65
CA SER A 175 7.64 -5.40 11.87
C SER A 175 7.35 -4.32 12.90
N PHE A 176 6.08 -4.09 13.24
CA PHE A 176 5.67 -3.22 14.33
C PHE A 176 4.80 -4.00 15.33
N ASP A 177 5.26 -4.11 16.57
CA ASP A 177 4.50 -4.74 17.65
C ASP A 177 3.62 -3.68 18.33
N HIS A 178 2.30 -3.77 18.16
CA HIS A 178 1.36 -2.83 18.78
C HIS A 178 1.19 -3.00 20.29
N GLY A 179 1.57 -4.14 20.87
CA GLY A 179 1.57 -4.39 22.31
C GLY A 179 2.78 -3.76 23.00
N VAL A 180 3.97 -3.88 22.39
CA VAL A 180 5.20 -3.19 22.85
C VAL A 180 5.17 -1.70 22.47
N GLY A 181 4.63 -1.41 21.29
CA GLY A 181 4.59 -0.09 20.70
C GLY A 181 5.92 0.35 20.07
N ASP A 182 6.75 -0.58 19.59
CA ASP A 182 8.01 -0.31 18.90
C ASP A 182 8.28 -1.32 17.76
N PRO A 183 9.14 -0.97 16.79
CA PRO A 183 9.55 -1.90 15.74
C PRO A 183 10.30 -3.13 16.26
N VAL A 184 10.06 -4.29 15.63
CA VAL A 184 10.80 -5.54 15.86
C VAL A 184 11.69 -5.83 14.65
N GLU A 185 13.00 -5.77 14.84
CA GLU A 185 13.97 -5.88 13.75
C GLU A 185 14.01 -7.28 13.12
N ASN A 186 14.23 -7.34 11.81
CA ASN A 186 14.37 -8.57 11.01
C ASN A 186 13.19 -9.55 11.08
N ASP A 187 11.98 -9.07 11.34
CA ASP A 187 10.79 -9.91 11.52
C ASP A 187 10.06 -10.23 10.20
N ILE A 188 10.10 -9.32 9.22
CA ILE A 188 9.47 -9.51 7.91
C ILE A 188 10.56 -9.85 6.88
N PHE A 189 10.51 -11.05 6.31
CA PHE A 189 11.41 -11.43 5.21
C PHE A 189 10.70 -11.44 3.86
N VAL A 190 10.99 -10.45 3.02
CA VAL A 190 10.55 -10.44 1.63
C VAL A 190 11.54 -11.27 0.81
N LYS A 191 11.12 -12.47 0.41
CA LYS A 191 11.96 -13.47 -0.25
C LYS A 191 12.18 -13.19 -1.75
N PRO A 192 13.20 -13.82 -2.38
CA PRO A 192 13.44 -13.73 -3.83
C PRO A 192 12.26 -14.17 -4.72
N GLN A 193 11.47 -15.14 -4.27
CA GLN A 193 10.30 -15.63 -4.99
C GLN A 193 9.11 -14.66 -4.97
N HIS A 194 9.04 -13.73 -4.00
CA HIS A 194 8.00 -12.70 -4.00
C HIS A 194 8.27 -11.72 -5.14
N LYS A 195 7.55 -11.90 -6.25
CA LYS A 195 7.64 -11.04 -7.44
C LYS A 195 6.74 -9.82 -7.33
N ILE A 196 5.68 -9.88 -6.54
CA ILE A 196 4.82 -8.74 -6.21
C ILE A 196 5.04 -8.36 -4.75
N VAL A 197 5.21 -7.08 -4.48
CA VAL A 197 5.26 -6.56 -3.11
C VAL A 197 4.29 -5.40 -2.99
N ILE A 198 3.28 -5.53 -2.15
CA ILE A 198 2.39 -4.40 -1.79
C ILE A 198 2.96 -3.75 -0.54
N VAL A 199 3.47 -2.53 -0.71
CA VAL A 199 3.94 -1.68 0.37
C VAL A 199 2.78 -0.80 0.80
N GLU A 200 2.32 -0.91 2.04
CA GLU A 200 1.16 -0.15 2.52
C GLU A 200 1.56 0.84 3.62
N GLY A 201 1.02 2.05 3.59
CA GLY A 201 1.40 3.08 4.56
C GLY A 201 0.70 4.40 4.35
N ASN A 202 0.77 5.29 5.35
CA ASN A 202 0.12 6.59 5.29
C ASN A 202 0.79 7.55 4.29
N TYR A 203 2.12 7.61 4.30
CA TYR A 203 2.90 8.72 3.72
C TYR A 203 3.60 8.39 2.40
N LEU A 204 3.26 7.24 1.79
CA LEU A 204 3.97 6.70 0.62
C LEU A 204 3.91 7.61 -0.61
N LEU A 205 2.93 8.52 -0.69
CA LEU A 205 2.73 9.41 -1.84
C LEU A 205 3.01 10.90 -1.56
N LEU A 206 3.61 11.24 -0.40
CA LEU A 206 4.02 12.61 -0.10
C LEU A 206 5.10 13.11 -1.09
N GLU A 207 5.19 14.42 -1.28
CA GLU A 207 6.16 15.06 -2.20
C GLU A 207 7.36 15.70 -1.47
N GLU A 208 7.43 15.52 -0.16
CA GLU A 208 8.41 16.15 0.74
C GLU A 208 9.57 15.22 1.06
N ASP A 209 10.78 15.81 1.11
CA ASP A 209 12.01 15.17 1.57
C ASP A 209 12.22 13.74 1.03
N VAL A 210 12.57 12.82 1.93
CA VAL A 210 12.84 11.41 1.63
C VAL A 210 11.58 10.65 1.19
N TRP A 211 10.38 11.12 1.55
CA TRP A 211 9.12 10.49 1.11
C TRP A 211 8.92 10.61 -0.41
N ARG A 212 9.38 11.72 -1.01
CA ARG A 212 9.37 11.85 -2.47
C ARG A 212 10.26 10.80 -3.13
N GLU A 213 11.43 10.53 -2.57
CA GLU A 213 12.32 9.49 -3.08
C GLU A 213 11.70 8.10 -2.93
N ILE A 214 11.11 7.80 -1.77
CA ILE A 214 10.37 6.54 -1.52
C ILE A 214 9.28 6.32 -2.59
N ARG A 215 8.50 7.36 -2.89
CA ARG A 215 7.41 7.30 -3.87
C ARG A 215 7.91 6.85 -5.26
N ASP A 216 9.12 7.26 -5.63
CA ASP A 216 9.71 6.97 -6.93
C ASP A 216 10.21 5.50 -7.04
N PHE A 217 10.15 4.70 -5.96
CA PHE A 217 10.44 3.26 -5.96
C PHE A 217 9.23 2.38 -6.30
N PHE A 218 8.03 2.94 -6.39
CA PHE A 218 6.81 2.20 -6.71
C PHE A 218 6.54 2.17 -8.21
N ASP A 219 6.31 0.97 -8.75
CA ASP A 219 5.89 0.77 -10.13
C ASP A 219 4.46 1.26 -10.34
N GLU A 220 3.60 1.06 -9.33
CA GLU A 220 2.22 1.58 -9.27
C GLU A 220 1.93 2.20 -7.91
N LYS A 221 1.21 3.33 -7.93
CA LYS A 221 0.84 4.12 -6.75
C LYS A 221 -0.66 4.08 -6.58
N TRP A 222 -1.15 3.34 -5.61
CA TRP A 222 -2.57 3.23 -5.29
C TRP A 222 -2.90 4.11 -4.09
N PHE A 223 -4.10 4.68 -4.08
CA PHE A 223 -4.59 5.48 -2.97
C PHE A 223 -6.01 5.05 -2.58
N ILE A 224 -6.20 4.72 -1.31
CA ILE A 224 -7.54 4.47 -0.75
C ILE A 224 -8.14 5.80 -0.33
N TYR A 225 -9.18 6.20 -1.06
CA TYR A 225 -9.99 7.36 -0.74
C TYR A 225 -11.14 6.99 0.20
N ILE A 226 -11.34 7.80 1.22
CA ILE A 226 -12.47 7.76 2.13
C ILE A 226 -12.79 9.20 2.54
N ASP A 227 -14.06 9.47 2.87
CA ASP A 227 -14.41 10.70 3.56
C ASP A 227 -13.66 10.80 4.89
N ILE A 228 -13.06 11.97 5.15
CA ILE A 228 -12.17 12.13 6.30
C ILE A 228 -12.92 11.97 7.62
N ASP A 229 -14.17 12.43 7.71
CA ASP A 229 -14.96 12.34 8.94
C ASP A 229 -15.33 10.89 9.23
N VAL A 230 -15.69 10.12 8.19
CA VAL A 230 -15.90 8.67 8.31
C VAL A 230 -14.61 7.97 8.77
N SER A 231 -13.47 8.32 8.20
CA SER A 231 -12.18 7.73 8.60
C SER A 231 -11.85 8.02 10.07
N MET A 232 -12.09 9.25 10.53
CA MET A 232 -11.83 9.66 11.91
C MET A 232 -12.80 9.00 12.88
N GLN A 233 -14.05 8.77 12.50
CA GLN A 233 -15.00 7.97 13.30
C GLN A 233 -14.52 6.52 13.46
N ARG A 234 -14.00 5.90 12.39
CA ARG A 234 -13.41 4.54 12.46
C ARG A 234 -12.19 4.51 13.37
N VAL A 235 -11.30 5.51 13.29
CA VAL A 235 -10.11 5.60 14.15
C VAL A 235 -10.50 5.83 15.61
N LEU A 236 -11.50 6.69 15.88
CA LEU A 236 -12.02 6.92 17.23
C LEU A 236 -12.55 5.63 17.85
N LYS A 237 -13.40 4.90 17.12
CA LYS A 237 -13.92 3.59 17.55
C LYS A 237 -12.79 2.62 17.86
N ARG A 238 -11.73 2.59 17.03
CA ARG A 238 -10.56 1.73 17.25
C ARG A 238 -9.79 2.12 18.52
N HIS A 239 -9.52 3.42 18.73
CA HIS A 239 -8.85 3.89 19.95
C HIS A 239 -9.59 3.46 21.21
N ILE A 240 -10.93 3.64 21.23
CA ILE A 240 -11.78 3.22 22.35
C ILE A 240 -11.76 1.70 22.52
N ALA A 241 -11.88 0.93 21.43
CA ALA A 241 -11.81 -0.53 21.48
C ALA A 241 -10.47 -1.06 21.99
N THR A 242 -9.37 -0.32 21.79
CA THR A 242 -8.04 -0.63 22.35
C THR A 242 -7.84 -0.14 23.79
N GLY A 243 -8.89 0.37 24.45
CA GLY A 243 -8.90 0.73 25.86
C GLY A 243 -8.54 2.18 26.19
N LYS A 244 -8.52 3.08 25.19
CA LYS A 244 -8.39 4.53 25.48
C LYS A 244 -9.72 5.10 25.94
N GLU A 245 -9.70 5.95 26.96
CA GLU A 245 -10.87 6.70 27.38
C GLU A 245 -11.42 7.59 26.24
N PRO A 246 -12.75 7.77 26.14
CA PRO A 246 -13.37 8.46 25.00
C PRO A 246 -12.87 9.90 24.76
N ASP A 247 -12.64 10.66 25.82
CA ASP A 247 -12.13 12.04 25.77
C ASP A 247 -10.67 12.09 25.30
N VAL A 248 -9.82 11.19 25.81
CA VAL A 248 -8.43 11.02 25.37
C VAL A 248 -8.36 10.59 23.92
N ALA A 249 -9.22 9.67 23.51
CA ALA A 249 -9.33 9.24 22.11
C ALA A 249 -9.76 10.39 21.20
N ALA A 250 -10.78 11.17 21.60
CA ALA A 250 -11.23 12.33 20.85
C ALA A 250 -10.15 13.41 20.72
N TRP A 251 -9.41 13.68 21.80
CA TRP A 251 -8.27 14.60 21.77
C TRP A 251 -7.17 14.10 20.83
N ARG A 252 -6.86 12.79 20.84
CA ARG A 252 -5.87 12.22 19.93
C ARG A 252 -6.30 12.33 18.46
N ILE A 253 -7.59 12.16 18.17
CA ILE A 253 -8.13 12.37 16.83
C ILE A 253 -7.89 13.81 16.37
N SER A 254 -8.30 14.80 17.17
CA SER A 254 -8.18 16.21 16.78
C SER A 254 -6.74 16.69 16.70
N TYR A 255 -5.89 16.25 17.64
CA TYR A 255 -4.52 16.72 17.75
C TYR A 255 -3.54 15.98 16.85
N ASN A 256 -3.77 14.70 16.56
CA ASN A 256 -2.81 13.85 15.84
C ASN A 256 -3.40 13.26 14.55
N ASP A 257 -4.41 12.39 14.66
CA ASP A 257 -4.85 11.56 13.54
C ASP A 257 -5.49 12.36 12.40
N ARG A 258 -6.29 13.39 12.71
CA ARG A 258 -6.95 14.24 11.70
C ARG A 258 -5.95 15.10 10.92
N PRO A 259 -5.06 15.90 11.55
CA PRO A 259 -4.08 16.66 10.78
C PRO A 259 -3.19 15.78 9.89
N ASN A 260 -2.86 14.56 10.36
CA ASN A 260 -2.13 13.59 9.54
C ASN A 260 -2.99 13.10 8.37
N ALA A 261 -4.26 12.78 8.60
CA ALA A 261 -5.19 12.37 7.55
C ALA A 261 -5.38 13.46 6.49
N GLU A 262 -5.52 14.73 6.88
CA GLU A 262 -5.64 15.87 5.98
C GLU A 262 -4.41 15.98 5.06
N LEU A 263 -3.20 15.94 5.63
CA LEU A 263 -1.95 15.91 4.88
C LEU A 263 -1.89 14.74 3.88
N ILE A 264 -2.27 13.53 4.31
CA ILE A 264 -2.26 12.34 3.45
C ILE A 264 -3.26 12.50 2.29
N MET A 265 -4.43 13.09 2.54
CA MET A 265 -5.46 13.30 1.51
C MET A 265 -4.99 14.20 0.37
N GLU A 266 -4.13 15.19 0.65
CA GLU A 266 -3.53 16.06 -0.38
C GLU A 266 -2.61 15.28 -1.35
N SER A 267 -2.00 14.19 -0.88
CA SER A 267 -1.11 13.35 -1.67
C SER A 267 -1.81 12.47 -2.70
N ARG A 268 -3.15 12.34 -2.62
CA ARG A 268 -3.98 11.55 -3.54
C ARG A 268 -3.75 11.89 -5.01
N LYS A 269 -3.44 13.16 -5.32
CA LYS A 269 -3.13 13.65 -6.67
C LYS A 269 -1.91 12.96 -7.33
N ASN A 270 -1.14 12.20 -6.57
CA ASN A 270 0.05 11.47 -7.01
C ASN A 270 -0.22 9.97 -7.24
N ALA A 271 -1.46 9.52 -7.05
CA ALA A 271 -1.84 8.14 -7.30
C ALA A 271 -2.01 7.88 -8.80
N ASP A 272 -1.64 6.68 -9.22
CA ASP A 272 -1.96 6.11 -10.53
C ASP A 272 -3.36 5.48 -10.51
N LEU A 273 -3.86 5.11 -9.32
CA LEU A 273 -5.19 4.50 -9.12
C LEU A 273 -5.81 4.93 -7.78
N VAL A 274 -7.11 5.25 -7.79
CA VAL A 274 -7.86 5.56 -6.57
C VAL A 274 -8.93 4.50 -6.28
N ILE A 275 -8.83 3.87 -5.12
CA ILE A 275 -9.76 2.88 -4.59
C ILE A 275 -10.69 3.57 -3.59
N ARG A 276 -12.01 3.47 -3.76
CA ARG A 276 -12.95 4.00 -2.75
C ARG A 276 -13.11 3.00 -1.62
N SER A 277 -12.87 3.43 -0.39
CA SER A 277 -13.24 2.68 0.81
C SER A 277 -14.76 2.69 0.93
N VAL A 278 -15.35 1.52 1.11
CA VAL A 278 -16.78 1.34 1.37
C VAL A 278 -16.97 0.82 2.80
N ASP A 279 -18.08 1.18 3.43
CA ASP A 279 -18.51 0.49 4.65
C ASP A 279 -19.10 -0.88 4.26
N PHE A 280 -18.77 -1.91 5.01
CA PHE A 280 -19.57 -3.14 5.01
C PHE A 280 -20.87 -2.80 5.75
N SER A 281 -21.87 -2.30 5.04
CA SER A 281 -23.25 -2.42 5.54
C SER A 281 -23.60 -3.89 5.44
N SER A 282 -23.43 -4.61 6.55
CA SER A 282 -23.98 -5.94 6.78
C SER A 282 -25.49 -5.98 6.54
#